data_AF-A0A1I0SNV3-F1
#
_entry.id   AF-A0A1I0SNV3-F1
#
_cell.length_a   1.000
_cell.length_b   1.000
_cell.length_c   1.000
_cell.angle_alpha   90.00
_cell.angle_beta   90.00
_cell.angle_gamma   90.00
#
_symmetry.space_group_name_H-M   'P 1'
#
loop_
_entity.id
_entity.type
_entity.pdbx_description
1 polymer ?
#
loop_
_entity_poly.entity_id
_entity_poly.type
_entity_poly.pdbx_seq_one_letter_code
_entity_poly.pdbx_strand_id
1 'polypeptide(L)'
;MWLFLLIGFVCGYFMIAWTPMVEPFVFEVFLTDMIFDPLKTFFALVSFFIGFIANGVLIRTAVWHTWQAWRKEATGRKEQFLSYGVLLIFIVLAMIDVKKTAIFFLFSFLYGMMAMSAYKEREI
;
A
#
# COMPACT_ATOMS: atom_id res chain seq x y z
N MET A 1 13.92 0.52 -4.26
CA MET A 1 13.10 -0.24 -3.28
C MET A 1 13.04 0.45 -1.92
N TRP A 2 14.16 0.90 -1.31
CA TRP A 2 14.13 1.69 -0.06
C TRP A 2 13.27 2.95 -0.13
N LEU A 3 13.35 3.71 -1.24
CA LEU A 3 12.51 4.88 -1.46
C LEU A 3 11.02 4.52 -1.49
N PHE A 4 10.64 3.39 -2.10
CA PHE A 4 9.24 2.94 -2.13
C PHE A 4 8.74 2.54 -0.74
N LEU A 5 9.60 1.97 0.12
CA LEU A 5 9.25 1.69 1.51
C LEU A 5 9.00 2.98 2.28
N LEU A 6 9.90 3.97 2.14
CA LEU A 6 9.75 5.26 2.82
C LEU A 6 8.50 6.01 2.33
N ILE A 7 8.29 6.05 1.00
CA ILE A 7 7.09 6.66 0.40
C ILE A 7 5.83 5.92 0.84
N GLY A 8 5.82 4.58 0.78
CA GLY A 8 4.68 3.76 1.18
C GLY A 8 4.32 3.95 2.66
N PHE A 9 5.31 4.07 3.54
CA PHE A 9 5.12 4.35 4.96
C PHE A 9 4.60 5.77 5.21
N VAL A 10 5.26 6.78 4.66
CA VAL A 10 4.89 8.20 4.87
C VAL A 10 3.51 8.48 4.28
N CYS A 11 3.24 8.03 3.06
CA CYS A 11 1.93 8.19 2.42
C CYS A 11 0.83 7.42 3.16
N GLY A 12 1.11 6.20 3.62
CA GLY A 12 0.14 5.43 4.40
C GLY A 12 -0.14 6.07 5.78
N TYR A 13 0.87 6.65 6.42
CA TYR A 13 0.69 7.43 7.65
C TYR A 13 -0.16 8.68 7.41
N PHE A 14 0.16 9.48 6.38
CA PHE A 14 -0.62 10.67 6.02
C PHE A 14 -2.05 10.32 5.65
N MET A 15 -2.26 9.24 4.91
CA MET A 15 -3.60 8.74 4.60
C MET A 15 -4.37 8.43 5.90
N ILE A 16 -3.81 7.66 6.83
CA ILE A 16 -4.51 7.30 8.09
C ILE A 16 -4.80 8.55 8.94
N ALA A 17 -3.82 9.45 9.07
CA ALA A 17 -3.90 10.65 9.88
C ALA A 17 -4.86 11.71 9.32
N TRP A 18 -4.94 11.86 8.00
CA TRP A 18 -5.78 12.87 7.36
C TRP A 18 -7.17 12.36 6.98
N THR A 19 -7.36 11.05 6.87
CA THR A 19 -8.70 10.49 6.68
C THR A 19 -9.52 10.65 7.96
N PRO A 20 -10.68 11.33 7.92
CA PRO A 20 -11.51 11.55 9.11
C PRO A 20 -11.91 10.21 9.75
N MET A 21 -12.03 10.22 11.08
CA MET A 21 -12.42 9.05 11.87
C MET A 21 -13.95 8.97 11.86
N VAL A 22 -14.52 8.51 10.75
CA VAL A 22 -15.97 8.40 10.60
C VAL A 22 -16.40 7.04 11.14
N GLU A 23 -16.63 6.96 12.45
CA GLU A 23 -17.27 5.80 13.08
C GLU A 23 -18.69 6.16 13.52
N PRO A 24 -19.74 5.52 12.99
CA PRO A 24 -19.78 4.59 11.84
C PRO A 24 -19.48 5.30 10.50
N PHE A 25 -18.96 4.57 9.49
CA PHE A 25 -18.73 5.16 8.17
C PHE A 25 -20.07 5.54 7.54
N VAL A 26 -20.37 6.83 7.57
CA VAL A 26 -21.52 7.42 6.89
C VAL A 26 -21.00 8.19 5.69
N PHE A 27 -21.35 7.72 4.49
CA PHE A 27 -20.89 8.33 3.24
C PHE A 27 -21.25 9.82 3.14
N GLU A 28 -22.41 10.21 3.69
CA GLU A 28 -22.86 11.60 3.75
C GLU A 28 -21.93 12.46 4.62
N VAL A 29 -21.46 11.95 5.76
CA VAL A 29 -20.52 12.65 6.65
C VAL A 29 -19.16 12.76 5.98
N PHE A 30 -18.71 11.72 5.28
CA PHE A 30 -17.48 11.77 4.50
C PHE A 30 -17.56 12.81 3.37
N LEU A 31 -18.68 12.87 2.63
CA LEU A 31 -18.90 13.90 1.61
C LEU A 31 -18.97 15.30 2.21
N THR A 32 -19.57 15.43 3.39
CA THR A 32 -19.66 16.71 4.10
C THR A 32 -18.26 17.19 4.50
N ASP A 33 -17.45 16.35 5.13
CA ASP A 33 -16.05 16.67 5.46
C ASP A 33 -15.21 16.97 4.20
N MET A 34 -15.49 16.30 3.08
CA MET A 34 -14.84 16.60 1.80
C MET A 34 -15.21 18.00 1.28
N ILE A 35 -16.43 18.48 1.52
CA ILE A 35 -16.88 19.82 1.11
C ILE A 35 -16.33 20.89 2.05
N PHE A 36 -16.30 20.62 3.37
CA PHE A 36 -15.85 21.57 4.38
C PHE A 36 -14.32 21.69 4.45
N ASP A 37 -13.59 20.60 4.22
CA ASP A 37 -12.12 20.55 4.28
C ASP A 37 -11.53 19.83 3.03
N PRO A 38 -11.73 20.41 1.83
CA PRO A 38 -11.43 19.74 0.56
C PRO A 38 -9.94 19.47 0.38
N LEU A 39 -9.07 20.34 0.91
CA LEU A 39 -7.62 20.18 0.82
C LEU A 39 -7.16 18.95 1.61
N LYS A 40 -7.63 18.80 2.86
CA LYS A 40 -7.26 17.68 3.72
C LYS A 40 -7.68 16.34 3.11
N THR A 41 -8.91 16.28 2.59
CA THR A 41 -9.44 15.08 1.92
C THR A 41 -8.71 14.80 0.61
N PHE A 42 -8.40 15.82 -0.18
CA PHE A 42 -7.61 15.69 -1.40
C PHE A 42 -6.22 15.14 -1.13
N PHE A 43 -5.51 15.68 -0.14
CA PHE A 43 -4.19 15.19 0.23
C PHE A 43 -4.23 13.77 0.81
N ALA A 44 -5.29 13.40 1.54
CA ALA A 44 -5.49 12.02 2.00
C ALA A 44 -5.66 11.05 0.83
N LEU A 45 -6.45 11.43 -0.20
CA LEU A 45 -6.63 10.66 -1.43
C LEU A 45 -5.33 10.55 -2.25
N VAL A 46 -4.62 11.65 -2.46
CA VAL A 46 -3.34 11.64 -3.17
C VAL A 46 -2.33 10.74 -2.44
N SER A 47 -2.26 10.86 -1.11
CA SER A 47 -1.42 9.99 -0.27
C SER A 47 -1.87 8.53 -0.36
N PHE A 48 -3.17 8.26 -0.40
CA PHE A 48 -3.70 6.92 -0.65
C PHE A 48 -3.18 6.35 -1.98
N PHE A 49 -3.37 7.08 -3.10
CA PHE A 49 -2.95 6.64 -4.43
C PHE A 49 -1.46 6.38 -4.53
N ILE A 50 -0.63 7.34 -4.12
CA ILE A 50 0.83 7.21 -4.17
C ILE A 50 1.29 6.06 -3.26
N GLY A 51 0.72 5.99 -2.05
CA GLY A 51 1.06 4.99 -1.06
C GLY A 51 0.73 3.57 -1.52
N PHE A 52 -0.47 3.32 -2.06
CA PHE A 52 -0.83 1.95 -2.46
C PHE A 52 -0.07 1.51 -3.72
N ILE A 53 0.23 2.43 -4.65
CA ILE A 53 1.04 2.11 -5.84
C ILE A 53 2.45 1.72 -5.40
N ALA A 54 3.07 2.49 -4.51
CA ALA A 54 4.41 2.20 -3.98
C ALA A 54 4.44 0.86 -3.23
N ASN A 55 3.46 0.61 -2.36
CA ASN A 55 3.35 -0.67 -1.63
C ASN A 55 3.04 -1.84 -2.57
N GLY A 56 2.20 -1.64 -3.58
CA GLY A 56 1.85 -2.69 -4.55
C GLY A 56 3.05 -3.14 -5.40
N VAL A 57 3.95 -2.22 -5.78
CA VAL A 57 5.22 -2.57 -6.45
C VAL A 57 6.09 -3.45 -5.53
N LEU A 58 6.16 -3.13 -4.23
CA LEU A 58 6.92 -3.91 -3.26
C LEU A 58 6.30 -5.29 -3.00
N ILE A 59 4.97 -5.37 -2.92
CA ILE A 59 4.22 -6.62 -2.81
C ILE A 59 4.47 -7.49 -4.04
N ARG A 60 4.42 -6.91 -5.25
CA ARG A 60 4.75 -7.63 -6.49
C ARG A 60 6.14 -8.26 -6.42
N THR A 61 7.14 -7.48 -6.02
CA THR A 61 8.52 -7.97 -5.87
C THR A 61 8.62 -9.03 -4.77
N ALA A 62 7.88 -8.90 -3.68
CA ALA A 62 7.84 -9.89 -2.60
C ALA A 62 7.27 -11.24 -3.08
N VAL A 63 6.15 -11.20 -3.81
CA VAL A 63 5.53 -12.39 -4.38
C VAL A 63 6.47 -13.03 -5.42
N TRP A 64 7.12 -12.22 -6.26
CA TRP A 64 8.08 -12.72 -7.25
C TRP A 64 9.27 -13.43 -6.61
N HIS A 65 9.90 -12.82 -5.60
CA HIS A 65 11.01 -13.46 -4.87
C HIS A 65 10.56 -14.69 -4.09
N THR A 66 9.35 -14.68 -3.51
CA THR A 66 8.78 -15.86 -2.84
C THR A 66 8.58 -17.00 -3.84
N TRP A 67 8.10 -16.69 -5.04
CA TRP A 67 7.91 -17.65 -6.12
C TRP A 67 9.24 -18.23 -6.63
N GLN A 68 10.27 -17.40 -6.82
CA GLN A 68 11.62 -17.86 -7.21
C GLN A 68 12.29 -18.70 -6.12
N ALA A 69 12.17 -18.28 -4.85
CA ALA A 69 12.68 -19.05 -3.71
C ALA A 69 12.00 -20.41 -3.60
N TRP A 70 10.69 -20.49 -3.89
CA TRP A 70 9.97 -21.76 -3.95
C TRP A 70 10.47 -22.68 -5.08
N ARG A 71 10.94 -22.10 -6.20
CA ARG A 71 11.62 -22.83 -7.29
C ARG A 71 13.11 -23.14 -7.02
N LYS A 72 13.63 -22.86 -5.83
CA LYS A 72 15.05 -23.04 -5.45
C LYS A 72 16.06 -22.26 -6.31
N GLU A 73 15.63 -21.18 -6.97
CA GLU A 73 16.54 -20.29 -7.67
C GLU A 73 17.22 -19.34 -6.67
N ALA A 74 18.54 -19.17 -6.82
CA ALA A 74 19.37 -18.37 -5.92
C ALA A 74 18.97 -16.89 -5.99
N THR A 75 18.09 -16.48 -5.08
CA THR A 75 17.63 -15.10 -4.97
C THR A 75 18.56 -14.31 -4.05
N GLY A 76 18.85 -13.06 -4.43
CA GLY A 76 19.71 -12.17 -3.66
C GLY A 76 19.12 -11.89 -2.28
N ARG A 77 19.78 -12.36 -1.21
CA ARG A 77 19.36 -12.25 0.20
C ARG A 77 18.99 -10.83 0.64
N LYS A 78 19.55 -9.80 -0.01
CA LYS A 78 19.27 -8.37 0.25
C LYS A 78 17.89 -7.94 -0.26
N GLU A 79 17.44 -8.49 -1.38
CA GLU A 79 16.15 -8.13 -2.00
C GLU A 79 14.98 -8.79 -1.27
N GLN A 80 15.16 -10.03 -0.79
CA GLN A 80 14.20 -10.70 0.08
C GLN A 80 13.94 -9.93 1.37
N PHE A 81 15.00 -9.50 2.08
CA PHE A 81 14.86 -8.70 3.31
C PHE A 81 14.07 -7.42 3.09
N LEU A 82 14.27 -6.79 1.93
CA LEU A 82 13.62 -5.54 1.58
C LEU A 82 12.12 -5.73 1.27
N SER A 83 11.76 -6.87 0.69
CA SER A 83 10.37 -7.27 0.47
C SER A 83 9.61 -7.51 1.77
N TYR A 84 10.24 -8.11 2.79
CA TYR A 84 9.63 -8.25 4.11
C TYR A 84 9.40 -6.90 4.81
N GLY A 85 10.13 -5.85 4.41
CA GLY A 85 9.91 -4.49 4.92
C GLY A 85 8.49 -3.97 4.69
N VAL A 86 7.81 -4.39 3.62
CA VAL A 86 6.43 -3.96 3.34
C VAL A 86 5.45 -4.50 4.38
N LEU A 87 5.66 -5.74 4.86
CA LEU A 87 4.84 -6.34 5.91
C LEU A 87 5.01 -5.59 7.23
N LEU A 88 6.24 -5.18 7.54
CA LEU A 88 6.53 -4.38 8.74
C LEU A 88 5.80 -3.03 8.70
N ILE A 89 5.79 -2.36 7.53
CA ILE A 89 5.01 -1.13 7.32
C ILE A 89 3.53 -1.38 7.61
N PHE A 90 2.92 -2.41 7.02
CA PHE A 90 1.50 -2.71 7.26
C PHE A 90 1.21 -3.06 8.72
N ILE A 91 2.11 -3.74 9.43
CA ILE A 91 1.97 -4.02 10.86
C ILE A 91 1.96 -2.72 11.68
N VAL A 92 2.89 -1.80 11.40
CA VAL A 92 2.96 -0.51 12.11
C VAL A 92 1.72 0.33 11.83
N LEU A 93 1.26 0.37 10.58
CA LEU A 93 0.04 1.10 10.20
C LEU A 93 -1.21 0.49 10.85
N ALA A 94 -1.28 -0.84 10.94
CA ALA A 94 -2.40 -1.55 11.56
C ALA A 94 -2.51 -1.27 13.06
N MET A 95 -1.40 -0.94 13.75
CA MET A 95 -1.44 -0.51 15.15
C MET A 95 -2.13 0.85 15.34
N ILE A 96 -2.15 1.71 14.31
CA ILE A 96 -2.81 3.02 14.37
C ILE A 96 -4.30 2.86 14.07
N ASP A 97 -4.64 2.24 12.95
CA ASP A 97 -6.03 2.02 12.54
C ASP A 97 -6.14 0.76 11.68
N VAL A 98 -6.72 -0.30 12.26
CA VAL A 98 -6.82 -1.61 11.61
C VAL A 98 -7.72 -1.55 10.38
N LYS A 99 -8.84 -0.81 10.44
CA LYS A 99 -9.84 -0.78 9.37
C LYS A 99 -9.30 -0.07 8.14
N LYS A 100 -8.74 1.13 8.32
CA LYS A 100 -8.12 1.92 7.25
C LYS A 100 -6.94 1.17 6.62
N THR A 101 -6.12 0.54 7.45
CA THR A 101 -4.97 -0.23 6.98
C THR A 101 -5.38 -1.47 6.20
N ALA A 102 -6.44 -2.17 6.61
CA ALA A 102 -6.94 -3.34 5.88
C ALA A 102 -7.40 -2.98 4.47
N ILE A 103 -8.15 -1.88 4.33
CA ILE A 103 -8.58 -1.37 3.02
C ILE A 103 -7.35 -1.00 2.17
N PHE A 104 -6.43 -0.23 2.75
CA PHE A 104 -5.20 0.19 2.06
C PHE A 104 -4.34 -1.00 1.60
N PHE A 105 -4.24 -2.03 2.44
CA PHE A 105 -3.56 -3.29 2.12
C PHE A 105 -4.24 -4.00 0.95
N LEU A 106 -5.58 -4.10 0.97
CA LEU A 106 -6.34 -4.79 -0.05
C LEU A 106 -6.17 -4.13 -1.43
N PHE A 107 -6.22 -2.80 -1.49
CA PHE A 107 -5.93 -2.04 -2.71
C PHE A 107 -4.47 -2.22 -3.18
N SER A 108 -3.51 -2.14 -2.26
CA SER A 108 -2.09 -2.35 -2.58
C SER A 108 -1.83 -3.76 -3.11
N PHE A 109 -2.48 -4.76 -2.53
CA PHE A 109 -2.34 -6.17 -2.90
C PHE A 109 -2.95 -6.45 -4.28
N LEU A 110 -4.19 -6.00 -4.51
CA LEU A 110 -4.86 -6.12 -5.81
C LEU A 110 -4.05 -5.43 -6.92
N TYR A 111 -3.57 -4.22 -6.66
CA TYR A 111 -2.74 -3.49 -7.61
C TYR A 111 -1.41 -4.23 -7.88
N GLY A 112 -0.75 -4.73 -6.83
CA GLY A 112 0.50 -5.50 -6.97
C GLY A 112 0.32 -6.75 -7.85
N MET A 113 -0.82 -7.42 -7.75
CA MET A 113 -1.15 -8.57 -8.61
C MET A 113 -1.44 -8.15 -10.06
N MET A 114 -2.25 -7.11 -10.29
CA MET A 114 -2.51 -6.60 -11.64
C MET A 114 -1.23 -6.11 -12.34
N ALA A 115 -0.33 -5.47 -11.60
CA ALA A 115 0.97 -5.04 -12.11
C ALA A 115 1.91 -6.22 -12.42
N MET A 116 1.62 -7.44 -11.95
CA MET A 116 2.34 -8.65 -12.30
C MET A 116 1.81 -9.27 -13.60
N SER A 117 0.48 -9.33 -13.77
CA SER A 117 -0.12 -9.87 -15.00
C SER A 117 0.24 -9.02 -16.22
N ALA A 118 0.23 -7.68 -16.07
CA ALA A 118 0.61 -6.76 -17.14
C ALA A 118 2.10 -6.86 -17.56
N TYR A 119 2.97 -7.32 -16.65
CA TYR A 119 4.38 -7.56 -16.97
C TYR A 119 4.57 -8.88 -17.73
N LYS A 120 3.87 -9.94 -17.30
CA LYS A 120 3.92 -11.26 -17.94
C LYS A 120 3.42 -11.22 -19.39
N GLU A 121 2.46 -10.36 -19.73
CA GLU A 121 2.00 -10.16 -21.11
C GLU A 121 3.01 -9.47 -22.03
N ARG A 122 3.98 -8.72 -21.49
CA ARG A 122 5.01 -8.05 -22.32
C ARG A 122 6.23 -8.93 -22.61
N GLU A 123 6.37 -10.05 -21.93
CA GLU A 123 7.45 -11.02 -22.14
C GLU A 123 7.03 -12.22 -23.02
N ILE A 124 5.78 -12.25 -23.50
CA ILE A 124 5.23 -13.26 -24.42
C ILE A 124 5.27 -12.76 -25.86
#